data_AF-A0A917TLF7-F1
#
_entry.id   AF-A0A917TLF7-F1
#
_cell.length_a   1.000
_cell.length_b   1.000
_cell.length_c   1.000
_cell.angle_alpha   90.00
_cell.angle_beta   90.00
_cell.angle_gamma   90.00
#
_symmetry.space_group_name_H-M   'P 1'
#
loop_
_entity.id
_entity.type
_entity.pdbx_description
1 polymer ?
#
loop_
_entity_poly.entity_id
_entity_poly.type
_entity_poly.pdbx_seq_one_letter_code
_entity_poly.pdbx_strand_id
1 'polypeptide(L)' 'MKIVSFNAFRTIGIPGVHYIKPDLMFKEINAIREADIVLFPETWQVPAFVYGWKKKIFPSIESMQLGFRK' A
#
# COMPACT_ATOMS: atom_id res chain seq x y z
N MET A 1 -15.44 -2.10 -0.04
CA MET A 1 -14.03 -2.47 -0.29
C MET A 1 -13.17 -1.69 0.69
N LYS A 2 -12.30 -2.37 1.44
CA LYS A 2 -11.34 -1.76 2.38
C LYS A 2 -10.07 -1.40 1.61
N ILE A 3 -9.81 -0.11 1.46
CA ILE A 3 -8.66 0.39 0.71
C ILE A 3 -7.71 1.05 1.68
N VAL A 4 -6.46 0.63 1.70
CA VAL A 4 -5.39 1.30 2.44
C VAL A 4 -4.49 2.03 1.46
N SER A 5 -4.02 3.22 1.78
CA SER A 5 -2.99 3.89 1.00
C SER A 5 -1.85 4.43 1.86
N PHE A 6 -0.64 4.40 1.30
CA PHE A 6 0.55 5.03 1.88
C PHE A 6 0.88 6.38 1.21
N ASN A 7 0.01 6.90 0.34
CA ASN A 7 0.18 8.20 -0.29
C ASN A 7 -1.11 9.03 -0.25
N ALA A 8 -1.19 9.98 0.68
CA ALA A 8 -2.34 10.85 0.85
C ALA A 8 -2.64 11.65 -0.44
N PHE A 9 -1.63 12.28 -1.04
CA PHE A 9 -1.80 13.14 -2.21
C PHE A 9 -2.34 12.41 -3.44
N ARG A 10 -1.87 11.19 -3.69
CA ARG A 10 -2.32 10.35 -4.81
C ARG A 10 -3.72 9.75 -4.61
N THR A 11 -4.28 9.87 -3.41
CA THR A 11 -5.59 9.32 -3.05
C THR A 11 -6.60 10.37 -2.60
N ILE A 12 -6.26 11.66 -2.71
CA ILE A 12 -7.20 12.76 -2.46
C ILE A 12 -8.43 12.58 -3.36
N GLY A 13 -9.61 12.68 -2.75
CA GLY A 13 -10.89 12.57 -3.46
C GLY A 13 -11.34 11.14 -3.77
N ILE A 14 -10.57 10.11 -3.40
CA ILE A 14 -11.00 8.71 -3.51
C ILE A 14 -11.80 8.35 -2.23
N PRO A 15 -13.12 8.08 -2.34
CA PRO A 15 -13.93 7.79 -1.16
C PRO A 15 -13.55 6.45 -0.53
N GLY A 16 -13.51 6.41 0.80
CA GLY A 16 -13.27 5.18 1.57
C GLY A 16 -11.81 4.71 1.62
N VAL A 17 -10.85 5.54 1.19
CA VAL A 17 -9.41 5.25 1.39
C VAL A 17 -9.01 5.56 2.83
N HIS A 18 -8.42 4.57 3.48
CA HIS A 18 -7.74 4.72 4.75
C HIS A 18 -6.26 5.03 4.51
N TYR A 19 -5.87 6.28 4.70
CA TYR A 19 -4.46 6.67 4.60
C TYR A 19 -3.70 6.27 5.87
N ILE A 20 -2.56 5.59 5.69
CA ILE A 20 -1.62 5.25 6.75
C ILE A 20 -0.29 5.91 6.43
N LYS A 21 0.28 6.66 7.37
CA LYS A 21 1.65 7.16 7.24
C LYS A 21 2.64 5.99 7.23
N PRO A 22 3.63 5.92 6.33
CA PRO A 22 4.53 4.76 6.21
C PRO A 22 5.16 4.29 7.53
N ASP A 23 5.61 5.22 8.38
CA ASP A 23 6.20 4.92 9.70
C ASP A 23 5.23 4.29 10.71
N LEU A 24 3.92 4.36 10.46
CA LEU A 24 2.86 3.79 11.30
C LEU A 24 2.36 2.44 10.80
N MET A 25 2.92 1.91 9.70
CA MET A 25 2.50 0.65 9.07
C MET A 25 2.29 -0.50 10.08
N PHE A 26 3.24 -0.70 11.00
CA PHE A 26 3.16 -1.78 11.99
C PHE A 26 2.16 -1.51 13.10
N LYS A 27 1.93 -0.24 13.45
CA LYS A 27 0.92 0.15 14.45
C LYS A 27 -0.49 -0.09 13.93
N GLU A 28 -0.69 0.02 12.63
CA GLU A 28 -1.98 -0.16 11.95
C GLU A 28 -2.07 -1.46 11.15
N ILE A 29 -1.29 -2.48 11.55
CA ILE A 29 -1.21 -3.76 10.82
C ILE A 29 -2.56 -4.44 10.60
N ASN A 30 -3.51 -4.29 11.53
CA ASN A 30 -4.84 -4.87 11.40
C ASN A 30 -5.63 -4.24 10.24
N ALA A 31 -5.55 -2.92 10.08
CA ALA A 31 -6.19 -2.23 8.95
C ALA A 31 -5.62 -2.73 7.60
N ILE A 32 -4.31 -2.97 7.52
CA ILE A 32 -3.65 -3.52 6.33
C ILE A 32 -4.07 -4.97 6.09
N ARG A 33 -4.14 -5.80 7.13
CA ARG A 33 -4.57 -7.20 7.04
C ARG A 33 -6.03 -7.34 6.61
N GLU A 34 -6.86 -6.37 6.92
CA GLU A 34 -8.25 -6.34 6.48
C GLU A 34 -8.45 -5.66 5.12
N ALA A 35 -7.45 -4.96 4.60
CA ALA A 35 -7.53 -4.28 3.32
C ALA A 35 -7.67 -5.28 2.16
N ASP A 36 -8.57 -4.97 1.23
CA ASP A 36 -8.73 -5.68 -0.04
C ASP A 36 -7.58 -5.33 -1.01
N ILE A 37 -7.09 -4.09 -0.95
CA ILE A 37 -6.00 -3.57 -1.77
C ILE A 37 -5.20 -2.48 -1.02
N VAL A 38 -3.89 -2.46 -1.26
CA VAL A 38 -2.98 -1.41 -0.78
C VAL A 38 -2.53 -0.53 -1.95
N LEU A 39 -2.72 0.78 -1.82
CA LEU A 39 -2.39 1.77 -2.85
C LEU A 39 -1.15 2.57 -2.49
N PHE A 40 -0.28 2.73 -3.49
CA PHE A 40 0.95 3.50 -3.47
C PHE A 40 1.86 3.19 -2.28
N PRO A 41 2.20 1.90 -2.02
CA PRO A 41 3.16 1.54 -0.98
C PRO A 41 4.56 2.06 -1.31
N GLU A 42 5.40 2.27 -0.30
CA GLU A 42 6.83 2.54 -0.50
C GLU A 42 7.60 1.26 -0.85
N THR A 43 8.70 1.38 -1.58
CA THR A 43 9.47 0.25 -2.11
C THR A 43 9.89 -0.75 -1.01
N TRP A 44 10.25 -0.27 0.18
CA TRP A 44 10.64 -1.13 1.30
C TRP A 44 9.47 -1.91 1.90
N GLN A 45 8.23 -1.45 1.73
CA GLN A 45 7.03 -2.11 2.26
C GLN A 45 6.55 -3.25 1.34
N VAL A 46 6.87 -3.17 0.04
CA VAL A 46 6.41 -4.11 -1.00
C VAL A 46 6.66 -5.59 -0.64
N PRO A 47 7.85 -6.00 -0.15
CA PRO A 47 8.07 -7.40 0.20
C PRO A 47 7.11 -7.91 1.30
N ALA A 48 6.82 -7.09 2.31
CA ALA A 48 5.90 -7.44 3.38
C ALA A 48 4.47 -7.62 2.86
N PHE A 49 4.01 -6.72 1.99
CA PHE A 49 2.66 -6.80 1.41
C PHE A 49 2.52 -7.99 0.46
N VAL A 50 3.45 -8.18 -0.47
CA VAL A 50 3.31 -9.16 -1.55
C VAL A 50 3.63 -10.57 -1.07
N TYR A 51 4.78 -10.78 -0.42
CA TYR A 51 5.22 -12.11 -0.01
C TYR A 51 4.74 -12.49 1.38
N GLY A 52 4.73 -11.54 2.31
CA GLY A 52 4.29 -11.76 3.69
C GLY A 52 2.78 -11.91 3.80
N TRP A 53 2.04 -10.86 3.47
CA TRP A 53 0.58 -10.79 3.68
C TRP A 53 -0.27 -11.09 2.45
N LYS A 54 0.37 -11.41 1.31
CA LYS A 54 -0.29 -11.75 0.04
C LYS A 54 -1.34 -10.73 -0.39
N LYS A 55 -1.05 -9.44 -0.16
CA LYS A 55 -1.93 -8.32 -0.49
C LYS A 55 -1.79 -7.94 -1.96
N LYS A 56 -2.92 -7.59 -2.57
CA LYS A 56 -2.94 -6.88 -3.85
C LYS A 56 -2.42 -5.48 -3.62
N ILE A 57 -1.50 -5.05 -4.49
CA ILE A 57 -0.93 -3.70 -4.43
C ILE A 57 -1.12 -2.98 -5.76
N PHE A 58 -1.25 -1.66 -5.71
CA PHE A 58 -1.15 -0.79 -6.86
C PHE A 58 -0.18 0.35 -6.54
N PRO A 59 0.77 0.71 -7.41
CA PRO A 59 1.17 -0.01 -8.63
C PRO A 59 1.61 -1.45 -8.33
N SER A 60 1.59 -2.31 -9.35
CA SER A 60 1.97 -3.73 -9.20
C SER A 60 3.45 -3.86 -8.80
N ILE A 61 3.85 -5.03 -8.27
CA ILE A 61 5.25 -5.27 -7.87
C ILE A 61 6.22 -5.11 -9.05
N GLU A 62 5.84 -5.54 -10.25
CA GLU A 62 6.61 -5.41 -11.48
C GLU A 62 6.78 -3.93 -11.84
N SER A 63 5.70 -3.15 -11.73
CA SER A 63 5.72 -1.70 -11.97
C SER A 63 6.64 -0.98 -10.99
N MET A 64 6.59 -1.38 -9.71
CA MET A 64 7.43 -0.81 -8.65
C MET A 64 8.91 -1.20 -8.80
N GLN A 65 9.22 -2.44 -9.19
CA GLN A 65 10.61 -2.92 -9.34
C GLN A 65 11.26 -2.44 -10.64
N LEU A 66 10.51 -2.38 -11.74
CA LEU A 66 11.02 -1.95 -13.04
C LEU A 66 11.01 -0.42 -13.16
N GLY A 67 9.99 0.25 -12.63
CA GLY A 67 9.82 1.70 -12.70
C GLY A 67 10.68 2.50 -11.72
N PHE A 68 11.24 1.87 -10.68
CA PHE A 68 12.17 2.53 -9.75
C PHE A 68 13.57 2.77 -10.36
N ARG A 69 13.90 2.15 -11.49
CA ARG A 69 15.10 2.49 -12.25
C ARG A 69 14.83 3.65 -13.22
N LYS A 70 15.22 4.85 -12.80
CA LYS A 70 15.58 5.95 -13.69
C LYS A 70 16.95 6.47 -13.29
#